data_AF-A0A366F4E9-F1
#
_entry.id   AF-A0A366F4E9-F1
#
_cell.length_a   1.000
_cell.length_b   1.000
_cell.length_c   1.000
_cell.angle_alpha   90.00
_cell.angle_beta   90.00
_cell.angle_gamma   90.00
#
_symmetry.space_group_name_H-M   'P 1'
#
loop_
_entity.id
_entity.type
_entity.pdbx_description
1 polymer ?
#
loop_
_entity_poly.entity_id
_entity_poly.type
_entity_poly.pdbx_seq_one_letter_code
_entity_poly.pdbx_strand_id
1 'polypeptide(L)'
;MVVSATVVSDGIPDYRKLAEHRAHVGKVVGKTAAHALLPWIHRAVSNLKRWFIGTLHGVRKQHLRRYLDEFTFRWNRRRRTASACDRLLGLATRLGHASYTDFVEQRA
;
A
#
# COMPACT_ATOMS: atom_id res chain seq x y z
N MET A 1 -18.44 6.21 5.82
CA MET A 1 -17.37 6.43 6.82
C MET A 1 -16.01 6.24 6.16
N VAL A 2 -15.39 7.32 5.68
CA VAL A 2 -13.97 7.30 5.32
C VAL A 2 -13.22 7.36 6.65
N VAL A 3 -12.69 6.22 7.09
CA VAL A 3 -11.77 6.22 8.23
C VAL A 3 -10.55 6.99 7.76
N SER A 4 -10.42 8.25 8.20
CA SER A 4 -9.19 9.01 8.03
C SER A 4 -8.08 8.21 8.69
N ALA A 5 -7.18 7.65 7.88
CA ALA A 5 -6.05 6.89 8.37
C ALA A 5 -4.89 7.87 8.59
N THR A 6 -4.45 8.00 9.85
CA THR A 6 -3.25 8.75 10.19
C THR A 6 -2.01 7.98 9.72
N VAL A 7 -1.19 8.61 8.88
CA VAL A 7 0.07 8.04 8.41
C VAL A 7 1.17 8.39 9.40
N VAL A 8 1.85 7.38 9.94
CA VAL A 8 3.03 7.56 10.79
C VAL A 8 4.27 7.21 9.98
N SER A 9 5.24 8.13 9.89
CA SER A 9 6.53 7.87 9.22
C SER A 9 7.72 8.26 10.10
N ASP A 10 8.92 7.99 9.63
CA ASP A 10 10.21 8.35 10.24
C ASP A 10 10.52 9.86 10.21
N GLY A 11 9.62 10.68 9.66
CA GLY A 11 9.76 12.14 9.63
C GLY A 11 10.74 12.67 8.59
N ILE A 12 11.11 11.88 7.58
CA ILE A 12 11.93 12.37 6.46
C ILE A 12 11.25 13.55 5.73
N PRO A 13 12.00 14.60 5.33
CA PRO A 13 11.45 15.77 4.64
C PRO A 13 10.67 15.48 3.36
N ASP A 14 10.99 14.40 2.64
CA ASP A 14 10.29 13.99 1.41
C ASP A 14 8.81 13.71 1.63
N TYR A 15 8.42 13.38 2.88
CA TYR A 15 7.03 13.14 3.24
C TYR A 15 6.24 14.42 3.56
N ARG A 16 6.82 15.63 3.46
CA ARG A 16 6.10 16.89 3.75
C ARG A 16 4.83 17.06 2.91
N LYS A 17 4.90 16.69 1.62
CA LYS A 17 3.74 16.72 0.71
C LYS A 17 2.65 15.72 1.09
N LEU A 18 2.95 14.75 1.96
CA LEU A 18 1.96 13.77 2.42
C LEU A 18 0.91 14.40 3.34
N ALA A 19 1.28 15.45 4.08
CA ALA A 19 0.37 16.22 4.93
C ALA A 19 -0.74 16.90 4.12
N GLU A 20 -0.51 17.19 2.84
CA GLU A 20 -1.50 17.77 1.92
C GLU A 20 -2.60 16.75 1.54
N HIS A 21 -2.34 15.45 1.70
CA HIS A 21 -3.24 14.38 1.27
C HIS A 21 -3.84 13.56 2.43
N ARG A 22 -3.14 13.47 3.57
CA ARG A 22 -3.52 12.66 4.73
C ARG A 22 -2.98 13.29 6.01
N ALA A 23 -3.65 13.05 7.14
CA ALA A 23 -3.08 13.34 8.45
C ALA A 23 -1.75 12.59 8.63
N HIS A 24 -0.64 13.32 8.78
CA HIS A 24 0.71 12.76 8.85
C HIS A 24 1.36 13.09 10.20
N VAL A 25 1.95 12.08 10.83
CA VAL A 25 2.71 12.21 12.09
C VAL A 25 4.12 11.67 11.84
N GLY A 26 5.08 12.57 11.69
CA GLY A 26 6.50 12.23 11.64
C GLY A 26 7.05 11.91 13.04
N LYS A 27 7.56 10.70 13.23
CA LYS A 27 8.32 10.30 14.43
C LYS A 27 9.78 10.14 14.05
N VAL A 28 10.56 11.20 14.26
CA VAL A 28 12.00 11.20 13.99
C VAL A 28 12.67 10.20 14.93
N VAL A 29 13.32 9.20 14.35
CA VAL A 29 14.09 8.19 15.08
C VAL A 29 15.37 8.86 15.57
N GLY A 30 15.37 9.34 16.81
CA GLY A 30 16.58 9.85 17.48
C GLY A 30 17.49 8.71 17.96
N LYS A 31 17.98 8.78 19.20
CA LYS A 31 18.75 7.69 19.84
C LYS A 31 17.92 6.43 20.15
N THR A 32 16.61 6.47 19.92
CA THR A 32 15.69 5.35 20.21
C THR A 32 15.67 4.39 19.03
N ALA A 33 15.74 3.08 19.28
CA ALA A 33 15.77 2.11 18.19
C ALA A 33 14.50 2.17 17.33
N ALA A 34 14.66 2.17 16.00
CA ALA A 34 13.54 2.30 15.04
C ALA A 34 12.44 1.24 15.23
N HIS A 35 12.80 0.04 15.69
CA HIS A 35 11.86 -1.04 15.95
C HIS A 35 10.96 -0.80 17.19
N ALA A 36 11.31 0.14 18.08
CA ALA A 36 10.44 0.56 19.17
C ALA A 36 9.34 1.52 18.68
N LEU A 37 9.66 2.38 17.71
CA LEU A 37 8.72 3.36 17.14
C LEU A 37 7.82 2.75 16.05
N LEU A 38 8.36 1.84 15.24
CA LEU A 38 7.67 1.18 14.12
C LEU A 38 7.93 -0.34 14.16
N PRO A 39 7.31 -1.08 15.10
CA PRO A 39 7.66 -2.48 15.40
C PRO A 39 7.51 -3.45 14.23
N TRP A 40 6.68 -3.12 13.24
CA TRP A 40 6.38 -4.01 12.11
C TRP A 40 7.05 -3.58 10.80
N ILE A 41 7.80 -2.48 10.77
CA ILE A 41 8.32 -1.91 9.50
C ILE A 41 9.25 -2.87 8.79
N HIS A 42 10.19 -3.49 9.52
CA HIS A 42 11.13 -4.46 8.97
C HIS A 42 10.40 -5.69 8.42
N ARG A 43 9.33 -6.15 9.10
CA ARG A 43 8.50 -7.27 8.63
C ARG A 43 7.72 -6.89 7.39
N ALA A 44 7.15 -5.70 7.33
CA ALA A 44 6.44 -5.21 6.16
C ALA A 44 7.36 -5.13 4.94
N VAL A 45 8.55 -4.55 5.09
CA VAL A 45 9.56 -4.44 4.02
C VAL A 45 10.05 -5.81 3.56
N SER A 46 10.38 -6.73 4.48
CA SER A 46 10.82 -8.08 4.10
C SER A 46 9.72 -8.86 3.38
N ASN A 47 8.47 -8.74 3.80
CA ASN A 47 7.34 -9.38 3.12
C ASN A 47 7.06 -8.77 1.75
N LEU A 48 7.18 -7.45 1.61
CA LEU A 48 7.06 -6.77 0.31
C LEU A 48 8.10 -7.28 -0.69
N LYS A 49 9.37 -7.35 -0.28
CA LYS A 49 10.46 -7.88 -1.11
C LYS A 49 10.20 -9.33 -1.53
N ARG A 50 9.82 -10.18 -0.57
CA ARG A 50 9.52 -11.59 -0.85
C ARG A 50 8.30 -11.76 -1.76
N TRP A 51 7.29 -10.91 -1.60
CA TRP A 51 6.11 -10.90 -2.46
C TRP A 51 6.46 -10.48 -3.90
N PHE A 52 7.27 -9.43 -4.06
CA PHE A 52 7.76 -9.02 -5.39
C PHE A 52 8.51 -10.13 -6.11
N ILE A 53 9.42 -10.82 -5.41
CA ILE A 53 10.21 -11.90 -6.01
C ILE A 53 9.35 -13.13 -6.33
N GLY A 54 8.38 -13.46 -5.46
CA GLY A 54 7.60 -14.68 -5.60
C GLY A 54 6.36 -14.58 -6.48
N THR A 55 5.68 -13.42 -6.50
CA THR A 55 4.39 -13.26 -7.20
C THR A 55 4.55 -12.55 -8.55
N LEU A 56 5.50 -11.62 -8.67
CA LEU A 56 5.64 -10.82 -9.88
C LEU A 56 6.75 -11.41 -10.77
N HIS A 57 6.41 -11.68 -12.03
CA HIS A 57 7.38 -12.05 -13.07
C HIS A 57 8.10 -10.79 -13.59
N GLY A 58 8.75 -10.06 -12.67
CA GLY A 58 9.43 -8.79 -12.94
C GLY A 58 8.63 -7.56 -12.50
N VAL A 59 9.30 -6.67 -11.76
CA VAL A 59 8.73 -5.40 -11.30
C VAL A 59 9.03 -4.31 -12.33
N ARG A 60 8.01 -3.85 -13.05
CA ARG A 60 8.11 -2.72 -13.97
C ARG A 60 7.77 -1.41 -13.25
N LYS A 61 8.59 -0.37 -13.46
CA LYS A 61 8.41 0.95 -12.82
C LYS A 61 7.03 1.57 -13.09
N GLN A 62 6.50 1.38 -14.30
CA GLN A 62 5.19 1.87 -14.73
C GLN A 62 4.01 1.36 -13.86
N HIS A 63 4.15 0.18 -13.24
CA HIS A 63 3.09 -0.44 -12.43
C HIS A 63 3.40 -0.41 -10.93
N LEU A 64 4.46 0.29 -10.51
CA LEU A 64 4.90 0.29 -9.12
C LEU A 64 3.80 0.70 -8.14
N ARG A 65 3.01 1.73 -8.49
CA ARG A 65 1.88 2.18 -7.66
C ARG A 65 0.85 1.07 -7.45
N ARG A 66 0.47 0.37 -8.53
CA ARG A 66 -0.49 -0.75 -8.47
C ARG A 66 0.03 -1.91 -7.63
N TYR A 67 1.31 -2.24 -7.75
CA TYR A 67 1.92 -3.28 -6.92
C TYR A 67 1.90 -2.92 -5.43
N LEU A 68 2.22 -1.67 -5.08
CA LEU A 68 2.19 -1.22 -3.68
C LEU A 68 0.77 -1.16 -3.12
N ASP A 69 -0.21 -0.76 -3.92
CA ASP A 69 -1.63 -0.75 -3.53
C ASP A 69 -2.14 -2.18 -3.27
N GLU A 70 -1.80 -3.12 -4.16
CA GLU A 70 -2.15 -4.54 -3.98
C GLU A 70 -1.48 -5.13 -2.73
N PHE A 71 -0.19 -4.88 -2.53
CA PHE A 71 0.52 -5.32 -1.33
C PHE A 71 -0.16 -4.78 -0.06
N THR A 72 -0.50 -3.50 -0.04
CA THR A 72 -1.18 -2.86 1.10
C THR A 72 -2.56 -3.48 1.34
N PHE A 73 -3.32 -3.74 0.27
CA PHE A 73 -4.62 -4.40 0.35
C PHE A 73 -4.52 -5.78 0.99
N ARG A 74 -3.55 -6.59 0.55
CA ARG A 74 -3.29 -7.95 1.06
C ARG A 74 -2.74 -7.93 2.48
N TRP A 75 -1.78 -7.07 2.76
CA TRP A 75 -1.16 -6.93 4.07
C TRP A 75 -2.19 -6.61 5.15
N ASN A 76 -3.06 -5.63 4.91
CA ASN A 76 -4.09 -5.23 5.87
C ASN A 76 -5.19 -6.28 6.08
N ARG A 77 -5.35 -7.22 5.14
CA ARG A 77 -6.38 -8.28 5.18
C ARG A 77 -5.83 -9.69 5.37
N ARG A 78 -4.53 -9.84 5.62
CA ARG A 78 -3.84 -11.15 5.73
C ARG A 78 -4.41 -12.12 6.77
N ARG A 79 -5.18 -11.63 7.74
CA ARG A 79 -5.86 -12.45 8.78
C ARG A 79 -7.37 -12.61 8.54
N ARG A 80 -7.92 -11.97 7.50
CA ARG A 80 -9.35 -11.90 7.19
C ARG A 80 -9.56 -12.06 5.68
N THR A 81 -9.03 -13.13 5.11
CA THR A 81 -9.01 -13.37 3.66
C THR A 81 -10.42 -13.48 3.07
N ALA A 82 -11.37 -14.09 3.80
CA ALA A 82 -12.77 -14.18 3.36
C ALA A 82 -13.38 -12.81 3.04
N SER A 83 -13.11 -11.80 3.87
CA SER A 83 -13.60 -10.42 3.67
C SER A 83 -12.96 -9.69 2.48
N ALA A 84 -11.89 -10.24 1.88
CA ALA A 84 -11.24 -9.62 0.74
C ALA A 84 -12.09 -9.74 -0.54
N CYS A 85 -12.71 -10.91 -0.77
CA CYS A 85 -13.60 -11.14 -1.90
C CYS A 85 -14.81 -10.20 -1.85
N ASP A 86 -15.50 -10.14 -0.69
CA ASP A 86 -16.65 -9.26 -0.49
C ASP A 86 -16.30 -7.79 -0.71
N ARG A 87 -15.10 -7.38 -0.27
CA ARG A 87 -14.63 -6.01 -0.47
C ARG A 87 -14.33 -5.70 -1.93
N LEU A 88 -13.77 -6.65 -2.67
CA LEU A 88 -13.51 -6.49 -4.10
C LEU A 88 -14.83 -6.43 -4.89
N LEU A 89 -15.79 -7.32 -4.59
CA LEU A 89 -17.14 -7.28 -5.17
C LEU A 89 -17.85 -5.95 -4.89
N GLY A 90 -17.79 -5.48 -3.63
CA GLY A 90 -18.36 -4.19 -3.24
C GLY A 90 -17.68 -2.98 -3.88
N LEU A 91 -16.43 -3.09 -4.31
CA LEU A 91 -15.74 -2.05 -5.10
C LEU A 91 -16.08 -2.17 -6.58
N ALA A 92 -16.08 -3.38 -7.14
CA ALA A 92 -16.40 -3.66 -8.53
C ALA A 92 -17.81 -3.18 -8.91
N THR A 93 -18.79 -3.39 -8.04
CA THR A 93 -20.18 -2.90 -8.22
C THR A 93 -20.30 -1.38 -8.27
N ARG A 94 -19.28 -0.64 -7.81
CA ARG A 94 -19.26 0.83 -7.80
C ARG A 94 -18.42 1.42 -8.94
N LEU A 95 -17.63 0.59 -9.60
CA LEU A 95 -16.83 1.00 -10.75
C LEU A 95 -17.73 0.99 -12.00
N GLY A 96 -17.53 1.97 -12.87
CA GLY A 96 -18.12 1.93 -14.20
C GLY A 96 -17.59 0.72 -14.99
N HIS A 97 -18.29 0.36 -16.07
CA HIS A 97 -17.83 -0.68 -16.97
C HIS A 97 -16.41 -0.38 -17.45
N ALA A 98 -15.48 -1.31 -17.24
CA ALA A 98 -14.14 -1.28 -17.81
C ALA A 98 -14.07 -2.28 -18.94
N SER A 99 -13.77 -1.79 -20.13
CA SER A 99 -13.63 -2.57 -21.35
C SER A 99 -12.25 -3.23 -21.43
N TYR A 100 -12.10 -4.24 -22.28
CA TYR A 100 -10.81 -4.91 -22.50
C TYR A 100 -9.72 -3.93 -22.97
N THR A 101 -10.10 -2.93 -23.77
CA THR A 101 -9.19 -1.89 -24.26
C THR A 101 -8.65 -1.03 -23.13
N ASP A 102 -9.42 -0.75 -22.07
CA ASP A 102 -8.95 0.00 -20.89
C ASP A 102 -7.80 -0.71 -20.16
N PHE A 103 -7.71 -2.04 -20.27
CA PHE A 103 -6.63 -2.83 -19.68
C PHE A 103 -5.43 -2.97 -20.61
N VAL A 104 -5.64 -3.01 -21.92
CA VAL A 104 -4.56 -3.14 -22.93
C VAL A 104 -3.88 -1.80 -23.19
N GLU A 105 -4.64 -0.71 -23.16
CA GLU A 105 -4.17 0.67 -23.38
C GLU A 105 -3.58 1.32 -22.13
N GLN A 106 -3.55 0.61 -20.99
CA GLN A 106 -2.76 0.98 -19.79
C GLN A 106 -1.23 0.95 -20.04
N ARG A 107 -0.78 1.19 -21.28
CA ARG A 107 0.62 1.21 -21.68
C ARG A 107 1.36 2.32 -20.93
N ALA A 108 2.52 1.89 -20.45
CA ALA A 108 3.60 2.62 -19.77
C ALA A 108 3.90 4.01 -20.31
#